data_AF-G8S171-F1
#
_entry.id   AF-G8S171-F1
#
_cell.length_a   1.000
_cell.length_b   1.000
_cell.length_c   1.000
_cell.angle_alpha   90.00
_cell.angle_beta   90.00
_cell.angle_gamma   90.00
#
_symmetry.space_group_name_H-M   'P 1'
#
loop_
_entity.id
_entity.type
_entity.pdbx_description
1 polymer ?
#
loop_
_entity_poly.entity_id
_entity_poly.type
_entity_poly.pdbx_seq_one_letter_code
_entity_poly.pdbx_strand_id
1 'polypeptide(L)'
;MLAAQILVALVLLAVLAFGGMAVFAGRRSPVTPAPEPEPEVVELETGAGEVWAAAQRAAQAADQARERATEANGERDQAEERYQQAKWDSWTGPKDEGRTLVERAALEAYRRGDLSVDQLNRIWAQTRPGEDEVERMDQEIAEAKLRYAAALTEAVEERRAAHVAEVAAEVLAEEARLAEETALAARLAAQEAAGLSGLLQGPGEHPGPPAGQ
;
A
#
# COMPACT_ATOMS: atom_id res chain seq x y z
N MET A 1 19.76 6.90 -13.41
CA MET A 1 20.80 6.68 -12.37
C MET A 1 20.26 6.90 -10.95
N LEU A 2 19.45 7.93 -10.67
CA LEU A 2 18.86 8.19 -9.34
C LEU A 2 18.01 7.03 -8.78
N ALA A 3 17.20 6.35 -9.60
CA ALA A 3 16.38 5.23 -9.15
C ALA A 3 17.20 3.99 -8.71
N ALA A 4 18.33 3.73 -9.37
CA ALA A 4 19.23 2.63 -9.00
C ALA A 4 19.98 2.93 -7.69
N GLN A 5 20.26 4.21 -7.40
CA GLN A 5 20.89 4.64 -6.16
C GLN A 5 19.94 4.52 -4.96
N ILE A 6 18.64 4.78 -5.14
CA ILE A 6 17.63 4.64 -4.08
C ILE A 6 17.41 3.16 -3.71
N LEU A 7 17.39 2.27 -4.71
CA LEU A 7 17.20 0.83 -4.50
C LEU A 7 18.41 0.20 -3.79
N VAL A 8 19.63 0.62 -4.15
CA VAL A 8 20.86 0.22 -3.45
C VAL A 8 20.90 0.77 -2.02
N ALA A 9 20.41 2.01 -1.80
CA ALA A 9 20.35 2.59 -0.47
C ALA A 9 19.36 1.86 0.45
N LEU A 10 18.20 1.43 -0.06
CA LEU A 10 17.22 0.66 0.72
C LEU A 10 17.71 -0.75 1.08
N VAL A 11 18.40 -1.43 0.15
CA VAL A 11 19.01 -2.74 0.41
C VAL A 11 20.15 -2.63 1.42
N LEU A 12 20.98 -1.59 1.33
CA LEU A 12 22.05 -1.35 2.32
C LEU A 12 21.51 -1.02 3.71
N LEU A 13 20.37 -0.30 3.80
CA LEU A 13 19.75 0.05 5.07
C LEU A 13 19.09 -1.16 5.75
N ALA A 14 18.54 -2.09 4.95
CA ALA A 14 18.08 -3.38 5.44
C ALA A 14 19.25 -4.24 5.97
N VAL A 15 20.38 -4.31 5.26
CA VAL A 15 21.55 -5.09 5.71
C VAL A 15 22.20 -4.50 6.98
N LEU A 16 22.21 -3.17 7.13
CA LEU A 16 22.74 -2.50 8.32
C LEU A 16 21.85 -2.61 9.56
N ALA A 17 20.54 -2.77 9.39
CA ALA A 17 19.61 -3.01 10.50
C ALA A 17 19.68 -4.44 11.06
N PHE A 18 20.11 -5.42 10.25
CA PHE A 18 20.17 -6.84 10.63
C PHE A 18 21.58 -7.35 10.99
N GLY A 19 22.65 -6.62 10.67
CA GLY A 19 24.04 -7.06 10.87
C GLY A 19 24.65 -6.86 12.27
N GLY A 20 23.85 -6.66 13.31
CA GLY A 20 24.37 -6.14 14.59
C GLY A 20 23.80 -6.78 15.86
N MET A 21 24.07 -8.06 16.13
CA MET A 21 24.46 -8.52 17.48
C MET A 21 24.88 -10.00 17.48
N ALA A 22 26.17 -10.24 17.65
CA ALA A 22 26.71 -11.51 18.10
C ALA A 22 27.07 -11.43 19.61
N VAL A 23 26.98 -12.60 20.25
CA VAL A 23 27.57 -12.99 21.54
C VAL A 23 26.78 -12.65 22.81
N PHE A 24 26.05 -13.66 23.33
CA PHE A 24 25.83 -13.79 24.77
C PHE A 24 26.10 -15.22 25.25
N ALA A 25 27.20 -15.38 25.98
CA ALA A 25 27.57 -16.59 26.70
C ALA A 25 27.02 -16.53 28.14
N GLY A 26 26.43 -17.62 28.65
CA GLY A 26 26.00 -17.64 30.07
C GLY A 26 25.33 -18.91 30.61
N ARG A 27 26.16 -19.89 31.03
CA ARG A 27 26.05 -20.81 32.20
C ARG A 27 24.84 -21.76 32.42
N ARG A 28 25.23 -23.04 32.61
CA ARG A 28 24.51 -24.30 32.91
C ARG A 28 23.69 -24.37 34.22
N SER A 29 22.69 -25.27 34.22
CA SER A 29 22.38 -26.22 35.31
C SER A 29 21.88 -27.56 34.74
N PRO A 30 22.18 -28.73 35.36
CA PRO A 30 21.98 -30.04 34.75
C PRO A 30 20.60 -30.62 35.09
N VAL A 31 19.76 -30.78 34.07
CA VAL A 31 18.64 -31.73 34.06
C VAL A 31 18.98 -32.72 32.96
N THR A 32 18.87 -34.01 33.25
CA THR A 32 19.15 -35.12 32.33
C THR A 32 18.55 -34.83 30.95
N PRO A 33 19.36 -34.61 29.89
CA PRO A 33 18.84 -33.98 28.69
C PRO A 33 18.15 -35.03 27.81
N ALA A 34 16.93 -34.70 27.37
CA ALA A 34 16.50 -35.07 26.03
C ALA A 34 17.57 -34.57 25.04
N PRO A 35 17.85 -35.26 23.92
CA PRO A 35 18.89 -34.81 22.98
C PRO A 35 18.68 -33.33 22.68
N GLU A 36 19.62 -32.49 23.10
CA GLU A 36 19.58 -31.05 22.82
C GLU A 36 19.58 -30.91 21.29
N PRO A 37 18.64 -30.15 20.71
CA PRO A 37 18.67 -29.89 19.28
C PRO A 37 20.02 -29.26 18.94
N GLU A 38 20.62 -29.70 17.83
CA GLU A 38 21.89 -29.12 17.38
C GLU A 38 21.72 -27.61 17.21
N PRO A 39 22.71 -26.79 17.64
CA PRO A 39 22.59 -25.33 17.69
C PRO A 39 22.22 -24.72 16.33
N GLU A 40 22.62 -25.37 15.23
CA GLU A 40 22.28 -24.98 13.86
C GLU A 40 20.76 -25.08 13.56
N VAL A 41 20.05 -26.08 14.11
CA VAL A 41 18.59 -26.21 13.94
C VAL A 41 17.85 -25.09 14.69
N VAL A 42 18.33 -24.70 15.87
CA VAL A 42 17.74 -23.63 16.68
C VAL A 42 17.93 -22.27 16.01
N GLU A 43 19.10 -22.03 15.41
CA GLU A 43 19.37 -20.81 14.63
C GLU A 43 18.45 -20.71 13.39
N LEU A 44 18.24 -21.82 12.68
CA LEU A 44 17.33 -21.87 11.53
C LEU A 44 15.85 -21.68 11.92
N GLU A 45 15.39 -22.31 13.00
CA GLU A 45 14.02 -22.11 13.52
C GLU A 45 13.80 -20.66 13.98
N THR A 46 14.80 -20.05 14.63
CA THR A 46 14.76 -18.64 15.04
C THR A 46 14.72 -17.71 13.83
N GLY A 47 15.58 -17.96 12.83
CA GLY A 47 15.61 -17.21 11.58
C GLY A 47 14.28 -17.29 10.81
N ALA A 48 13.66 -18.48 10.74
CA ALA A 48 12.35 -18.65 10.13
C ALA A 48 11.27 -17.81 10.86
N GLY A 49 11.29 -17.77 12.19
CA GLY A 49 10.40 -16.93 12.99
C GLY A 49 10.57 -15.44 12.73
N GLU A 50 11.81 -14.97 12.54
CA GLU A 50 12.09 -13.57 12.21
C GLU A 50 11.57 -13.19 10.81
N VAL A 51 11.78 -14.05 9.82
CA VAL A 51 11.28 -13.85 8.45
C VAL A 51 9.75 -13.86 8.43
N TRP A 52 9.11 -14.77 9.17
CA TRP A 52 7.65 -14.79 9.31
C TRP A 52 7.10 -13.50 9.93
N ALA A 53 7.73 -13.00 10.99
CA ALA A 53 7.34 -11.73 11.62
C ALA A 53 7.54 -10.54 10.66
N ALA A 54 8.58 -10.57 9.81
CA ALA A 54 8.78 -9.57 8.77
C ALA A 54 7.69 -9.64 7.68
N ALA A 55 7.32 -10.84 7.23
CA ALA A 55 6.24 -11.06 6.27
C ALA A 55 4.89 -10.55 6.81
N GLN A 56 4.58 -10.81 8.09
CA GLN A 56 3.36 -10.32 8.71
C GLN A 56 3.31 -8.78 8.77
N ARG A 57 4.42 -8.13 9.11
CA ARG A 57 4.50 -6.66 9.10
C ARG A 57 4.36 -6.09 7.69
N ALA A 58 4.94 -6.75 6.69
CA ALA A 58 4.82 -6.33 5.30
C ALA A 58 3.37 -6.46 4.79
N ALA A 59 2.67 -7.54 5.13
CA ALA A 59 1.25 -7.70 4.82
C ALA A 59 0.40 -6.58 5.43
N GLN A 60 0.61 -6.27 6.72
CA GLN A 60 -0.09 -5.15 7.37
C GLN A 60 0.20 -3.80 6.71
N ALA A 61 1.45 -3.56 6.30
CA ALA A 61 1.83 -2.34 5.60
C ALA A 61 1.18 -2.25 4.20
N ALA A 62 1.04 -3.38 3.50
CA ALA A 62 0.34 -3.46 2.22
C ALA A 62 -1.15 -3.12 2.36
N ASP A 63 -1.81 -3.66 3.39
CA ASP A 63 -3.21 -3.36 3.69
C ASP A 63 -3.41 -1.86 3.98
N GLN A 64 -2.56 -1.28 4.84
CA GLN A 64 -2.61 0.16 5.14
C GLN A 64 -2.35 1.03 3.89
N ALA A 65 -1.42 0.63 3.03
CA ALA A 65 -1.15 1.34 1.79
C ALA A 65 -2.33 1.25 0.82
N ARG A 66 -3.02 0.10 0.76
CA ARG A 66 -4.25 -0.09 -0.02
C ARG A 66 -5.40 0.77 0.50
N GLU A 67 -5.55 0.90 1.81
CA GLU A 67 -6.54 1.79 2.43
C GLU A 67 -6.27 3.25 2.02
N ARG A 68 -5.03 3.74 2.16
CA ARG A 68 -4.64 5.09 1.74
C ARG A 68 -4.86 5.32 0.24
N ALA A 69 -4.52 4.36 -0.61
CA ALA A 69 -4.79 4.44 -2.05
C ALA A 69 -6.30 4.47 -2.38
N THR A 70 -7.13 3.85 -1.55
CA THR A 70 -8.59 3.89 -1.70
C THR A 70 -9.14 5.24 -1.30
N GLU A 71 -8.69 5.79 -0.17
CA GLU A 71 -9.04 7.12 0.31
C GLU A 71 -8.65 8.21 -0.72
N ALA A 72 -7.40 8.21 -1.19
CA ALA A 72 -6.91 9.16 -2.18
C ALA A 72 -7.69 9.08 -3.52
N ASN A 73 -8.12 7.89 -3.95
CA ASN A 73 -9.00 7.77 -5.11
C ASN A 73 -10.40 8.37 -4.83
N GLY A 74 -10.94 8.18 -3.63
CA GLY A 74 -12.22 8.80 -3.23
C GLY A 74 -12.15 10.33 -3.23
N GLU A 75 -11.03 10.90 -2.77
CA GLU A 75 -10.80 12.35 -2.83
C GLU A 75 -10.65 12.86 -4.26
N ARG A 76 -9.92 12.13 -5.12
CA ARG A 76 -9.84 12.42 -6.55
C ARG A 76 -11.23 12.46 -7.18
N ASP A 77 -12.06 11.46 -6.91
CA ASP A 77 -13.40 11.36 -7.50
C ASP A 77 -14.29 12.55 -7.06
N GLN A 78 -14.26 12.91 -5.77
CA GLN A 78 -14.96 14.10 -5.28
C GLN A 78 -14.43 15.39 -5.92
N ALA A 79 -13.11 15.51 -6.12
CA ALA A 79 -12.51 16.67 -6.76
C ALA A 79 -12.88 16.75 -8.25
N GLU A 80 -12.97 15.60 -8.93
CA GLU A 80 -13.44 15.49 -10.32
C GLU A 80 -14.90 15.92 -10.43
N GLU A 81 -15.78 15.39 -9.57
CA GLU A 81 -17.20 15.76 -9.55
C GLU A 81 -17.37 17.27 -9.37
N ARG A 82 -16.65 17.89 -8.42
CA ARG A 82 -16.68 19.34 -8.21
C ARG A 82 -16.18 20.12 -9.43
N TYR A 83 -15.11 19.65 -10.08
CA TYR A 83 -14.59 20.28 -11.30
C TYR A 83 -15.58 20.17 -12.47
N GLN A 84 -16.18 19.01 -12.67
CA GLN A 84 -17.21 18.81 -13.70
C GLN A 84 -18.45 19.64 -13.41
N GLN A 85 -18.85 19.73 -12.14
CA GLN A 85 -19.96 20.57 -11.71
C GLN A 85 -19.67 22.05 -11.96
N ALA A 86 -18.50 22.57 -11.56
CA ALA A 86 -18.11 23.96 -11.82
C ALA A 86 -18.11 24.28 -13.32
N LYS A 87 -17.62 23.35 -14.15
CA LYS A 87 -17.64 23.49 -15.61
C LYS A 87 -19.07 23.43 -16.18
N TRP A 88 -19.91 22.56 -15.63
CA TRP A 88 -21.31 22.46 -16.06
C TRP A 88 -22.08 23.73 -15.69
N ASP A 89 -21.97 24.17 -14.44
CA ASP A 89 -22.57 25.41 -13.95
C ASP A 89 -22.08 26.60 -14.77
N SER A 90 -20.82 26.58 -15.24
CA SER A 90 -20.32 27.65 -16.11
C SER A 90 -20.91 27.66 -17.51
N TRP A 91 -21.18 26.49 -18.07
CA TRP A 91 -21.82 26.34 -19.37
C TRP A 91 -23.31 26.64 -19.33
N THR A 92 -24.00 26.26 -18.26
CA THR A 92 -25.43 26.56 -18.10
C THR A 92 -25.70 27.97 -17.61
N GLY A 93 -24.64 28.71 -17.24
CA GLY A 93 -24.73 30.01 -16.60
C GLY A 93 -25.21 29.91 -15.15
N PRO A 94 -25.21 31.04 -14.41
CA PRO A 94 -25.84 31.12 -13.10
C PRO A 94 -27.26 30.56 -13.18
N LYS A 95 -27.69 29.78 -12.18
CA LYS A 95 -29.06 29.26 -12.05
C LYS A 95 -30.08 30.38 -11.78
N ASP A 96 -30.06 31.43 -12.57
CA ASP A 96 -31.09 32.45 -12.56
C ASP A 96 -32.24 31.95 -13.44
N GLU A 97 -33.14 31.19 -12.80
CA GLU A 97 -34.40 30.77 -13.40
C GLU A 97 -35.17 31.98 -13.97
N GLY A 98 -35.07 33.14 -13.31
CA GLY A 98 -35.68 34.39 -13.78
C GLY A 98 -35.11 34.81 -15.14
N ARG A 99 -33.80 34.80 -15.29
CA ARG A 99 -33.13 35.07 -16.56
C ARG A 99 -33.55 34.08 -17.66
N THR A 100 -33.56 32.79 -17.35
CA THR A 100 -33.96 31.75 -18.31
C THR A 100 -35.40 31.95 -18.79
N LEU A 101 -36.31 32.34 -17.87
CA LEU A 101 -37.69 32.67 -18.20
C LEU A 101 -37.79 33.92 -19.08
N VAL A 102 -37.00 34.97 -18.80
CA VAL A 102 -36.94 36.19 -19.61
C VAL A 102 -36.43 35.89 -21.02
N GLU A 103 -35.35 35.12 -21.15
CA GLU A 103 -34.81 34.71 -22.46
C GLU A 103 -35.85 33.89 -23.24
N ARG A 104 -36.52 32.93 -22.59
CA ARG A 104 -37.58 32.13 -23.23
C ARG A 104 -38.74 33.00 -23.70
N ALA A 105 -39.24 33.89 -22.85
CA ALA A 105 -40.37 34.78 -23.16
C ALA A 105 -40.02 35.78 -24.27
N ALA A 106 -38.81 36.34 -24.25
CA ALA A 106 -38.34 37.26 -25.28
C ALA A 106 -38.15 36.58 -26.64
N LEU A 107 -37.66 35.33 -26.67
CA LEU A 107 -37.56 34.54 -27.89
C LEU A 107 -38.94 34.20 -28.47
N GLU A 108 -39.91 33.89 -27.61
CA GLU A 108 -41.29 33.62 -28.02
C GLU A 108 -41.97 34.87 -28.59
N ALA A 109 -41.82 36.03 -27.93
CA ALA A 109 -42.33 37.31 -28.41
C ALA A 109 -41.72 37.69 -29.78
N TYR A 110 -40.42 37.47 -29.97
CA TYR A 110 -39.76 37.65 -31.27
C TYR A 110 -40.37 36.76 -32.36
N ARG A 111 -40.58 35.46 -32.08
CA ARG A 111 -41.18 34.52 -33.05
C ARG A 111 -42.60 34.90 -33.46
N ARG A 112 -43.37 35.53 -32.57
CA ARG A 112 -44.71 36.06 -32.88
C ARG A 112 -44.67 37.41 -33.62
N GLY A 113 -43.51 38.04 -33.73
CA GLY A 113 -43.34 39.38 -34.31
C GLY A 113 -43.66 40.52 -33.34
N ASP A 114 -43.89 40.23 -32.06
CA ASP A 114 -44.17 41.21 -31.00
C ASP A 114 -42.91 42.00 -30.61
N LEU A 115 -41.73 41.48 -30.96
CA LEU A 115 -40.43 42.02 -30.61
C LEU A 115 -39.56 42.18 -31.85
N SER A 116 -38.88 43.31 -32.01
CA SER A 116 -37.88 43.49 -33.07
C SER A 116 -36.54 42.82 -32.73
N VAL A 117 -35.71 42.56 -33.73
CA VAL A 117 -34.34 42.02 -33.54
C VAL A 117 -33.51 42.95 -32.63
N ASP A 118 -33.64 44.26 -32.76
CA ASP A 118 -32.91 45.23 -31.93
C ASP A 118 -33.38 45.25 -30.47
N GLN A 119 -34.66 44.98 -30.24
CA GLN A 119 -35.20 44.80 -28.88
C GLN A 119 -34.72 43.47 -28.29
N LEU A 120 -34.69 42.40 -29.08
CA LEU A 120 -34.17 41.09 -28.65
C LEU A 120 -32.70 41.20 -28.25
N ASN A 121 -31.88 41.84 -29.10
CA ASN A 121 -30.46 42.06 -28.84
C ASN A 121 -30.21 42.90 -27.59
N ARG A 122 -31.05 43.90 -27.31
CA ARG A 122 -30.98 44.67 -26.05
C ARG A 122 -31.31 43.82 -24.83
N ILE A 123 -32.33 42.98 -24.91
CA ILE A 123 -32.66 42.04 -23.81
C ILE A 123 -31.49 41.09 -23.58
N TRP A 124 -30.91 40.51 -24.65
CA TRP A 124 -29.74 39.62 -24.55
C TRP A 124 -28.51 40.32 -23.96
N ALA A 125 -28.27 41.57 -24.33
CA ALA A 125 -27.18 42.35 -23.77
C ALA A 125 -27.37 42.64 -22.27
N GLN A 126 -28.62 42.79 -21.81
CA GLN A 126 -28.97 43.01 -20.41
C GLN A 126 -29.03 41.73 -19.58
N THR A 127 -29.33 40.58 -20.20
CA THR A 127 -29.35 39.31 -19.49
C THR A 127 -27.99 38.67 -19.37
N ARG A 128 -27.01 39.00 -20.23
CA ARG A 128 -25.64 38.46 -20.17
C ARG A 128 -25.04 38.58 -18.75
N PRO A 129 -24.32 37.56 -18.24
CA PRO A 129 -23.65 37.70 -16.94
C PRO A 129 -22.70 38.90 -17.00
N GLY A 130 -22.58 39.62 -15.88
CA GLY A 130 -21.60 40.69 -15.76
C GLY A 130 -20.18 40.15 -15.91
N GLU A 131 -19.23 41.00 -16.31
CA GLU A 131 -17.82 40.60 -16.46
C GLU A 131 -17.26 40.04 -15.14
N ASP A 132 -17.57 40.66 -14.01
CA ASP A 132 -17.20 40.20 -12.66
C ASP A 132 -17.77 38.81 -12.30
N GLU A 133 -18.91 38.44 -12.88
CA GLU A 133 -19.53 37.12 -12.67
C GLU A 133 -18.83 36.05 -13.50
N VAL A 134 -18.51 36.37 -14.76
CA VAL A 134 -17.71 35.49 -15.62
C VAL A 134 -16.33 35.24 -15.02
N GLU A 135 -15.65 36.29 -14.55
CA GLU A 135 -14.33 36.17 -13.94
C GLU A 135 -14.36 35.28 -12.69
N ARG A 136 -15.39 35.41 -11.85
CA ARG A 136 -15.57 34.55 -10.68
C ARG A 136 -15.78 33.09 -11.06
N MET A 137 -16.59 32.82 -12.07
CA MET A 137 -16.82 31.46 -12.57
C MET A 137 -15.53 30.85 -13.14
N ASP A 138 -14.74 31.62 -13.88
CA ASP A 138 -13.44 31.17 -14.39
C ASP A 138 -12.45 30.87 -13.25
N GLN A 139 -12.44 31.69 -12.20
CA GLN A 139 -11.65 31.45 -10.99
C GLN A 139 -12.09 30.16 -10.27
N GLU A 140 -13.39 29.93 -10.09
CA GLU A 140 -13.93 28.72 -9.46
C GLU A 140 -13.55 27.45 -10.25
N ILE A 141 -13.64 27.48 -11.58
CA ILE A 141 -13.21 26.37 -12.44
C ILE A 141 -11.70 26.14 -12.32
N ALA A 142 -10.90 27.21 -12.31
CA ALA A 142 -9.45 27.11 -12.20
C ALA A 142 -9.03 26.49 -10.86
N GLU A 143 -9.65 26.92 -9.75
CA GLU A 143 -9.43 26.33 -8.43
C GLU A 143 -9.84 24.86 -8.37
N ALA A 144 -11.02 24.52 -8.88
CA ALA A 144 -11.50 23.14 -8.90
C ALA A 144 -10.57 22.24 -9.73
N LYS A 145 -10.07 22.74 -10.87
CA LYS A 145 -9.09 22.05 -11.71
C LYS A 145 -7.76 21.81 -10.98
N LEU A 146 -7.25 22.81 -10.25
CA LEU A 146 -6.02 22.66 -9.47
C LEU A 146 -6.18 21.62 -8.36
N ARG A 147 -7.31 21.63 -7.64
CA ARG A 147 -7.61 20.62 -6.62
C ARG A 147 -7.71 19.22 -7.22
N TYR A 148 -8.39 19.07 -8.36
CA TYR A 148 -8.46 17.80 -9.07
C TYR A 148 -7.07 17.31 -9.51
N ALA A 149 -6.23 18.18 -10.05
CA ALA A 149 -4.87 17.81 -10.47
C ALA A 149 -3.98 17.37 -9.30
N ALA A 150 -4.11 18.04 -8.15
CA ALA A 150 -3.42 17.65 -6.92
C ALA A 150 -3.88 16.26 -6.44
N ALA A 151 -5.20 16.05 -6.30
CA ALA A 151 -5.77 14.78 -5.87
C ALA A 151 -5.46 13.63 -6.85
N LEU A 152 -5.40 13.91 -8.15
CA LEU A 152 -4.98 12.93 -9.16
C LEU A 152 -3.53 12.51 -8.97
N THR A 153 -2.64 13.45 -8.65
CA THR A 153 -1.22 13.17 -8.42
C THR A 153 -1.06 12.28 -7.17
N GLU A 154 -1.70 12.66 -6.07
CA GLU A 154 -1.70 11.91 -4.82
C GLU A 154 -2.27 10.49 -4.98
N ALA A 155 -3.42 10.35 -5.65
CA ALA A 155 -4.01 9.03 -5.93
C ALA A 155 -3.07 8.12 -6.75
N VAL A 156 -2.29 8.68 -7.69
CA VAL A 156 -1.30 7.92 -8.45
C VAL A 156 -0.11 7.51 -7.58
N GLU A 157 0.38 8.40 -6.72
CA GLU A 157 1.48 8.13 -5.81
C GLU A 157 1.10 7.05 -4.78
N GLU A 158 -0.06 7.18 -4.15
CA GLU A 158 -0.55 6.20 -3.17
C GLU A 158 -0.83 4.84 -3.83
N ARG A 159 -1.37 4.81 -5.05
CA ARG A 159 -1.54 3.55 -5.79
C ARG A 159 -0.20 2.87 -6.08
N ARG A 160 0.84 3.63 -6.42
CA ARG A 160 2.19 3.08 -6.63
C ARG A 160 2.77 2.56 -5.32
N ALA A 161 2.60 3.29 -4.22
CA ALA A 161 3.05 2.86 -2.90
C ALA A 161 2.36 1.56 -2.46
N ALA A 162 1.04 1.47 -2.65
CA ALA A 162 0.26 0.25 -2.38
C ALA A 162 0.77 -0.95 -3.19
N HIS A 163 1.03 -0.76 -4.49
CA HIS A 163 1.57 -1.83 -5.34
C HIS A 163 2.95 -2.30 -4.89
N VAL A 164 3.85 -1.37 -4.52
CA VAL A 164 5.18 -1.72 -4.02
C VAL A 164 5.08 -2.49 -2.68
N ALA A 165 4.19 -2.06 -1.79
CA ALA A 165 3.98 -2.73 -0.51
C ALA A 165 3.39 -4.14 -0.69
N GLU A 166 2.44 -4.32 -1.62
CA GLU A 166 1.88 -5.61 -1.99
C GLU A 166 2.95 -6.58 -2.50
N VAL A 167 3.78 -6.15 -3.47
CA VAL A 167 4.87 -6.98 -3.99
C VAL A 167 5.88 -7.32 -2.88
N ALA A 168 6.21 -6.37 -2.00
CA ALA A 168 7.11 -6.62 -0.88
C ALA A 168 6.52 -7.65 0.11
N ALA A 169 5.22 -7.59 0.37
CA ALA A 169 4.53 -8.56 1.22
C ALA A 169 4.53 -9.96 0.59
N GLU A 170 4.28 -10.07 -0.72
CA GLU A 170 4.33 -11.34 -1.46
C GLU A 170 5.72 -11.97 -1.43
N VAL A 171 6.77 -11.18 -1.66
CA VAL A 171 8.15 -11.65 -1.63
C VAL A 171 8.52 -12.16 -0.24
N LEU A 172 8.22 -11.38 0.82
CA LEU A 172 8.53 -11.79 2.19
C LEU A 172 7.71 -13.00 2.65
N ALA A 173 6.47 -13.15 2.18
CA ALA A 173 5.66 -14.33 2.47
C ALA A 173 6.28 -15.60 1.85
N GLU A 174 6.79 -15.50 0.63
CA GLU A 174 7.49 -16.62 -0.02
C GLU A 174 8.83 -16.93 0.65
N GLU A 175 9.58 -15.90 1.06
CA GLU A 175 10.81 -16.08 1.84
C GLU A 175 10.53 -16.76 3.20
N ALA A 176 9.44 -16.38 3.88
CA ALA A 176 9.03 -17.02 5.13
C ALA A 176 8.70 -18.50 4.92
N ARG A 177 7.98 -18.83 3.84
CA ARG A 177 7.67 -20.23 3.47
C ARG A 177 8.94 -21.05 3.24
N LEU A 178 9.90 -20.51 2.49
CA LEU A 178 11.18 -21.19 2.22
C LEU A 178 12.03 -21.35 3.49
N ALA A 179 12.03 -20.36 4.38
CA ALA A 179 12.74 -20.44 5.66
C ALA A 179 12.13 -21.51 6.58
N GLU A 180 10.80 -21.60 6.66
CA GLU A 180 10.10 -22.65 7.39
C GLU A 180 10.40 -24.05 6.84
N GLU A 181 10.37 -24.22 5.52
CA GLU A 181 10.73 -25.48 4.85
C GLU A 181 12.16 -25.90 5.16
N THR A 182 13.08 -24.94 5.17
CA THR A 182 14.50 -25.17 5.49
C THR A 182 14.68 -25.57 6.95
N ALA A 183 14.05 -24.87 7.88
CA ALA A 183 14.10 -25.19 9.30
C ALA A 183 13.50 -26.59 9.59
N LEU A 184 12.38 -26.93 8.93
CA LEU A 184 11.76 -28.25 9.03
C LEU A 184 12.67 -29.36 8.48
N ALA A 185 13.29 -29.14 7.32
CA ALA A 185 14.23 -30.09 6.73
C ALA A 185 15.44 -30.33 7.64
N ALA A 186 16.03 -29.27 8.20
CA ALA A 186 17.14 -29.38 9.15
C ALA A 186 16.76 -30.15 10.41
N ARG A 187 15.55 -29.91 10.94
CA ARG A 187 15.01 -30.64 12.09
C ARG A 187 14.83 -32.13 11.79
N LEU A 188 14.29 -32.49 10.62
CA LEU A 188 14.14 -33.89 10.23
C LEU A 188 15.51 -34.58 10.07
N ALA A 189 16.47 -33.93 9.43
CA ALA A 189 17.83 -34.47 9.27
C ALA A 189 18.52 -34.70 10.63
N ALA A 190 18.37 -33.76 11.58
CA ALA A 190 18.89 -33.92 12.93
C ALA A 190 18.24 -35.09 13.68
N GLN A 191 16.92 -35.30 13.52
CA GLN A 191 16.21 -36.43 14.10
C GLN A 191 16.67 -37.78 13.51
N GLU A 192 16.88 -37.85 12.20
CA GLU A 192 17.41 -39.05 11.52
C GLU A 192 18.83 -39.38 11.98
N ALA A 193 19.71 -38.38 12.09
CA ALA A 193 21.07 -38.55 12.59
C ALA A 193 21.10 -39.04 14.05
N ALA A 194 20.23 -38.51 14.91
CA ALA A 194 20.07 -38.97 16.29
C ALA A 194 19.53 -40.42 16.36
N GLY A 195 18.55 -40.76 15.50
CA GLY A 195 17.98 -42.11 15.41
C GLY A 195 18.98 -43.17 14.95
N LEU A 196 19.85 -42.84 13.99
CA LEU A 196 20.93 -43.71 13.52
C LEU A 196 22.05 -43.87 14.57
N SER A 197 22.38 -42.81 15.31
CA SER A 197 23.38 -42.85 16.39
C SER A 197 22.95 -43.77 17.54
N GLY A 198 21.66 -43.80 17.88
CA GLY A 198 21.09 -44.72 18.87
C GLY A 198 21.12 -46.20 18.46
N LEU A 199 21.09 -46.50 17.15
CA LEU A 199 21.19 -47.87 16.64
C LEU A 199 22.63 -48.41 16.62
N LEU A 200 23.63 -47.54 16.42
CA LEU A 200 25.05 -47.90 16.49
C LEU A 200 25.55 -48.07 17.95
N GLN A 201 24.82 -47.55 18.93
CA GLN A 201 25.07 -47.71 20.37
C GLN A 201 24.22 -48.83 21.02
N GLY A 202 23.80 -49.83 20.26
CA GLY A 202 23.19 -51.06 20.77
C GLY A 202 24.08 -51.82 21.77
N PRO A 203 23.51 -52.71 22.61
CA PRO A 203 24.06 -53.14 23.91
C PRO A 203 25.36 -53.94 23.79
N GLY A 204 26.48 -53.22 23.76
CA GLY A 204 27.83 -53.78 23.65
C GLY A 204 28.60 -53.90 24.96
N GLU A 205 27.99 -53.59 26.11
CA GLU A 205 28.61 -53.86 27.41
C GLU A 205 28.15 -55.23 27.93
N HIS A 206 28.80 -56.28 27.44
CA HIS A 206 28.85 -57.55 28.17
C HIS A 206 29.64 -57.29 29.47
N PRO A 207 29.05 -57.45 30.67
CA PRO A 207 29.85 -57.54 31.88
C PRO A 207 30.69 -58.81 31.78
N GLY A 208 32.01 -58.63 31.62
CA GLY A 208 32.96 -59.74 31.72
C GLY A 208 32.75 -60.48 33.04
N PRO A 209 32.86 -61.82 33.06
CA PRO A 209 32.65 -62.58 34.29
C PRO A 209 33.65 -62.13 35.35
N PRO A 210 33.24 -61.98 36.62
CA PRO A 210 34.15 -61.61 37.68
C PRO A 210 35.23 -62.69 37.82
N ALA A 211 36.48 -62.29 37.60
CA ALA A 211 37.62 -63.11 37.90
C ALA A 211 37.76 -63.25 39.43
N GLY A 212 37.67 -64.50 39.90
CA GLY A 212 38.38 -64.96 41.10
C GLY A 212 37.74 -64.66 42.45
N GLN A 213 37.21 -65.73 43.06
CA GLN A 213 37.82 -66.34 44.26
C GLN A 213 37.31 -67.78 44.43
#